data_AF-A0A7Y3HM80-F1
#
_entry.id   AF-A0A7Y3HM80-F1
#
_cell.length_a   1.000
_cell.length_b   1.000
_cell.length_c   1.000
_cell.angle_alpha   90.00
_cell.angle_beta   90.00
_cell.angle_gamma   90.00
#
_symmetry.space_group_name_H-M   'P 1'
#
loop_
_entity.id
_entity.type
_entity.pdbx_description
1 polymer ?
#
loop_
_entity_poly.entity_id
_entity_poly.type
_entity_poly.pdbx_seq_one_letter_code
_entity_poly.pdbx_strand_id
1 'polypeptide(L)'
;NNVAPPDSTISNLAIEGYINKVYISVLGREPDSSEYAGAWNVLNPANASPSSRTIFLDNVFIKPEYNNRIYDLARADYLNNVDTLDIIGQIALYQSLLLDSSYYLLWDIIEYEKERAEKLQEIPADLLSGLIDIKEVQKRCSDNYVFDDLNMGSLNFVVAVFQNIIRRYPTMSELNASIEMVDGTTSILFFEVGSSKDDFLDIFFDSSDYYEGQVRDLYLRYLLREPNTVEMSAASIKYKNSDDYKQLHKDILILDEYMGI
;
A
#
# COMPACT_ATOMS: atom_id res chain seq x y z
N ASN A 1 51.36 -1.53 -20.59
CA ASN A 1 50.36 -1.58 -19.50
C ASN A 1 49.19 -2.43 -19.93
N ASN A 2 49.08 -3.63 -19.36
CA ASN A 2 47.96 -4.54 -19.63
C ASN A 2 47.00 -4.43 -18.44
N VAL A 3 46.02 -3.52 -18.54
CA VAL A 3 44.95 -3.41 -17.56
C VAL A 3 43.88 -4.39 -18.02
N ALA A 4 43.58 -5.40 -17.19
CA ALA A 4 42.50 -6.33 -17.47
C ALA A 4 41.18 -5.54 -17.66
N PRO A 5 40.33 -5.91 -18.62
CA PRO A 5 39.01 -5.29 -18.76
C PRO A 5 38.24 -5.36 -17.43
N PRO A 6 37.39 -4.37 -17.11
CA PRO A 6 36.51 -4.47 -15.95
C PRO A 6 35.68 -5.74 -16.02
N ASP A 7 35.68 -6.52 -14.94
CA ASP A 7 34.79 -7.67 -14.81
C ASP A 7 33.37 -7.17 -14.54
N SER A 8 32.48 -7.32 -15.51
CA SER A 8 31.08 -6.93 -15.41
C SER A 8 30.19 -8.03 -14.80
N THR A 9 30.79 -9.11 -14.30
CA THR A 9 30.04 -10.22 -13.70
C THR A 9 29.58 -9.84 -12.31
N ILE A 10 28.28 -9.98 -12.06
CA ILE A 10 27.68 -9.77 -10.75
C ILE A 10 28.09 -10.92 -9.85
N SER A 11 28.53 -10.61 -8.63
CA SER A 11 28.98 -11.64 -7.69
C SER A 11 27.83 -12.60 -7.32
N ASN A 12 28.15 -13.88 -7.16
CA ASN A 12 27.21 -14.90 -6.66
C ASN A 12 26.54 -14.49 -5.34
N LEU A 13 27.29 -13.84 -4.45
CA LEU A 13 26.79 -13.34 -3.18
C LEU A 13 25.73 -12.24 -3.35
N ALA A 14 25.88 -11.37 -4.35
CA ALA A 14 24.88 -10.35 -4.66
C ALA A 14 23.59 -10.98 -5.22
N ILE A 15 23.70 -12.03 -6.04
CA ILE A 15 22.53 -12.77 -6.55
C ILE A 15 21.79 -13.47 -5.40
N GLU A 16 22.51 -14.16 -4.51
CA GLU A 16 21.94 -14.81 -3.33
C GLU A 16 21.24 -13.80 -2.41
N GLY A 17 21.92 -12.68 -2.12
CA GLY A 17 21.37 -11.59 -1.32
C GLY A 17 20.10 -11.00 -1.94
N TYR A 18 20.09 -10.79 -3.26
CA TYR A 18 18.92 -10.30 -3.98
C TYR A 18 17.73 -11.26 -3.90
N ILE A 19 17.95 -12.57 -4.10
CA ILE A 19 16.89 -13.58 -3.99
C ILE A 19 16.26 -13.52 -2.59
N ASN A 20 17.07 -13.62 -1.54
CA ASN A 20 16.57 -13.61 -0.16
C ASN A 20 15.84 -12.29 0.17
N LYS A 21 16.42 -11.15 -0.22
CA LYS A 21 15.84 -9.82 0.02
C LYS A 21 14.47 -9.69 -0.63
N VAL A 22 14.30 -10.14 -1.89
CA VAL A 22 13.02 -10.10 -2.61
C VAL A 22 11.98 -10.96 -1.91
N TYR A 23 12.30 -12.21 -1.58
CA TYR A 23 11.34 -13.09 -0.90
C TYR A 23 10.90 -12.53 0.46
N ILE A 24 11.83 -12.03 1.27
CA ILE A 24 11.53 -11.43 2.56
C ILE A 24 10.68 -10.16 2.39
N SER A 25 11.04 -9.29 1.45
CA SER A 25 10.36 -8.00 1.32
C SER A 25 8.98 -8.14 0.69
N VAL A 26 8.82 -9.04 -0.28
CA VAL A 26 7.60 -9.22 -1.09
C VAL A 26 6.64 -10.23 -0.47
N LEU A 27 7.12 -11.29 0.18
CA LEU A 27 6.29 -12.37 0.73
C LEU A 27 6.37 -12.50 2.26
N GLY A 28 7.29 -11.79 2.92
CA GLY A 28 7.45 -11.85 4.38
C GLY A 28 8.16 -13.11 4.90
N ARG A 29 8.83 -13.88 4.04
CA ARG A 29 9.54 -15.12 4.41
C ARG A 29 10.76 -15.36 3.53
N GLU A 30 11.67 -16.21 3.98
CA GLU A 30 12.75 -16.73 3.14
C GLU A 30 12.21 -17.68 2.05
N PRO A 31 12.92 -17.82 0.91
CA PRO A 31 12.59 -18.84 -0.08
C PRO A 31 12.86 -20.23 0.47
N ASP A 32 12.03 -21.20 0.10
CA ASP A 32 12.39 -22.59 0.29
C ASP A 32 13.50 -23.05 -0.69
N SER A 33 14.01 -24.27 -0.52
CA SER A 33 15.11 -24.79 -1.34
C SER A 33 14.77 -24.89 -2.83
N SER A 34 13.51 -25.16 -3.18
CA SER A 34 13.04 -25.24 -4.57
C SER A 34 12.88 -23.86 -5.18
N GLU A 35 12.29 -22.92 -4.43
CA GLU A 35 12.15 -21.51 -4.78
C GLU A 35 13.50 -20.85 -5.02
N TYR A 36 14.46 -21.07 -4.12
CA TYR A 36 15.82 -20.57 -4.26
C TYR A 36 16.51 -21.14 -5.50
N ALA A 37 16.47 -22.46 -5.69
CA ALA A 37 17.07 -23.11 -6.86
C ALA A 37 16.45 -22.61 -8.17
N GLY A 38 15.12 -22.42 -8.20
CA GLY A 38 14.41 -21.85 -9.34
C GLY A 38 14.86 -20.42 -9.66
N ALA A 39 14.91 -19.54 -8.65
CA ALA A 39 15.38 -18.17 -8.81
C ALA A 39 16.85 -18.12 -9.27
N TRP A 40 17.71 -18.96 -8.68
CA TRP A 40 19.12 -19.07 -9.06
C TRP A 40 19.30 -19.45 -10.54
N ASN A 41 18.55 -20.43 -11.01
CA ASN A 41 18.61 -20.89 -12.40
C ASN A 41 18.14 -19.84 -13.42
N VAL A 42 17.32 -18.87 -12.99
CA VAL A 42 16.90 -17.74 -13.83
C VAL A 42 17.96 -16.64 -13.81
N LEU A 43 18.45 -16.26 -12.63
CA LEU A 43 19.30 -15.08 -12.46
C LEU A 43 20.77 -15.36 -12.81
N ASN A 44 21.34 -16.45 -12.32
CA ASN A 44 22.78 -16.69 -12.40
C ASN A 44 23.29 -16.85 -13.85
N PRO A 45 22.67 -17.67 -14.73
CA PRO A 45 23.14 -17.80 -16.12
C PRO A 45 23.02 -16.51 -16.93
N ALA A 46 22.09 -15.63 -16.55
CA ALA A 46 21.85 -14.35 -17.21
C ALA A 46 22.60 -13.19 -16.54
N ASN A 47 23.52 -13.47 -15.61
CA ASN A 47 24.26 -12.47 -14.82
C ASN A 47 23.31 -11.43 -14.18
N ALA A 48 22.18 -11.90 -13.64
CA ALA A 48 21.08 -11.10 -13.09
C ALA A 48 20.74 -9.84 -13.93
N SER A 49 20.68 -9.98 -15.25
CA SER A 49 20.26 -8.91 -16.15
C SER A 49 18.85 -8.40 -15.82
N PRO A 50 18.49 -7.15 -16.20
CA PRO A 50 17.15 -6.63 -15.96
C PRO A 50 16.02 -7.54 -16.43
N SER A 51 16.18 -8.20 -17.59
CA SER A 51 15.17 -9.14 -18.10
C SER A 51 15.05 -10.40 -17.25
N SER A 52 16.16 -10.95 -16.75
CA SER A 52 16.11 -12.10 -15.82
C SER A 52 15.50 -11.73 -14.46
N ARG A 53 15.73 -10.50 -13.98
CA ARG A 53 15.09 -9.97 -12.77
C ARG A 53 13.58 -9.84 -12.95
N THR A 54 13.12 -9.35 -14.10
CA THR A 54 11.68 -9.31 -14.42
C THR A 54 11.06 -10.71 -14.35
N ILE A 55 11.66 -11.71 -15.01
CA ILE A 55 11.15 -13.09 -14.99
C ILE A 55 11.11 -13.65 -13.56
N PHE A 56 12.17 -13.40 -12.78
CA PHE A 56 12.22 -13.80 -11.38
C PHE A 56 11.10 -13.15 -10.56
N LEU A 57 10.94 -11.84 -10.65
CA LEU A 57 9.91 -11.10 -9.91
C LEU A 57 8.50 -11.49 -10.32
N ASP A 58 8.25 -11.75 -11.61
CA ASP A 58 6.94 -12.24 -12.07
C ASP A 58 6.60 -13.57 -11.39
N ASN A 59 7.57 -14.49 -11.23
CA ASN A 59 7.36 -15.75 -10.51
C ASN A 59 7.12 -15.56 -9.00
N VAL A 60 7.66 -14.50 -8.39
CA VAL A 60 7.44 -14.19 -6.97
C VAL A 60 6.07 -13.53 -6.76
N PHE A 61 5.70 -12.55 -7.59
CA PHE A 61 4.50 -11.74 -7.43
C PHE A 61 3.18 -12.48 -7.75
N ILE A 62 3.24 -13.63 -8.44
CA ILE A 62 2.06 -14.50 -8.64
C ILE A 62 1.70 -15.32 -7.39
N LYS A 63 2.58 -15.36 -6.37
CA LYS A 63 2.33 -16.12 -5.15
C LYS A 63 1.25 -15.44 -4.29
N PRO A 64 0.26 -16.18 -3.77
CA PRO A 64 -0.83 -15.59 -2.98
C PRO A 64 -0.34 -14.86 -1.73
N GLU A 65 0.82 -15.24 -1.18
CA GLU A 65 1.46 -14.57 -0.05
C GLU A 65 1.77 -13.10 -0.30
N TYR A 66 1.91 -12.67 -1.57
CA TYR A 66 2.06 -11.25 -1.90
C TYR A 66 0.87 -10.43 -1.41
N ASN A 67 -0.36 -10.90 -1.66
CA ASN A 67 -1.56 -10.18 -1.25
C ASN A 67 -1.69 -10.12 0.28
N ASN A 68 -1.35 -11.21 0.97
CA ASN A 68 -1.29 -11.23 2.44
C ASN A 68 -0.27 -10.22 2.96
N ARG A 69 0.93 -10.18 2.34
CA ARG A 69 1.99 -9.25 2.73
C ARG A 69 1.55 -7.79 2.54
N ILE A 70 0.86 -7.46 1.46
CA ILE A 70 0.31 -6.12 1.23
C ILE A 70 -0.66 -5.73 2.34
N TYR A 71 -1.58 -6.62 2.71
CA TYR A 71 -2.52 -6.34 3.79
C TYR A 71 -1.84 -6.22 5.16
N ASP A 72 -0.89 -7.09 5.47
CA ASP A 72 -0.12 -7.03 6.72
C ASP A 72 0.64 -5.71 6.85
N LEU A 73 1.24 -5.23 5.76
CA LEU A 73 1.90 -3.92 5.74
C LEU A 73 0.90 -2.78 5.96
N ALA A 74 -0.25 -2.81 5.30
CA ALA A 74 -1.29 -1.80 5.50
C ALA A 74 -1.83 -1.78 6.94
N ARG A 75 -2.05 -2.95 7.55
CA ARG A 75 -2.45 -3.05 8.98
C ARG A 75 -1.39 -2.52 9.92
N ALA A 76 -0.11 -2.80 9.64
CA ALA A 76 1.00 -2.28 10.44
C ALA A 76 1.11 -0.76 10.32
N ASP A 77 1.01 -0.24 9.10
CA ASP A 77 1.20 1.18 8.80
C ASP A 77 0.02 2.05 9.27
N TYR A 78 -1.21 1.54 9.19
CA TYR A 78 -2.42 2.37 9.37
C TYR A 78 -3.23 2.04 10.62
N LEU A 79 -3.15 0.79 11.10
CA LEU A 79 -4.05 0.26 12.12
C LEU A 79 -3.32 -0.28 13.35
N ASN A 80 -2.05 0.06 13.53
CA ASN A 80 -1.22 -0.37 14.65
C ASN A 80 -1.27 -1.90 14.89
N ASN A 81 -1.31 -2.68 13.80
CA ASN A 81 -1.44 -4.14 13.82
C ASN A 81 -2.67 -4.68 14.56
N VAL A 82 -3.81 -3.97 14.52
CA VAL A 82 -5.09 -4.43 15.12
C VAL A 82 -5.36 -5.90 14.84
N ASP A 83 -5.81 -6.67 15.83
CA ASP A 83 -6.13 -8.08 15.64
C ASP A 83 -7.42 -8.22 14.81
N THR A 84 -7.41 -9.17 13.88
CA THR A 84 -8.62 -9.58 13.16
C THR A 84 -9.75 -10.02 14.09
N LEU A 85 -9.42 -10.55 15.28
CA LEU A 85 -10.41 -10.88 16.31
C LEU A 85 -11.11 -9.65 16.89
N ASP A 86 -10.42 -8.51 16.99
CA ASP A 86 -11.01 -7.26 17.44
C ASP A 86 -12.04 -6.75 16.42
N ILE A 87 -11.70 -6.83 15.13
CA ILE A 87 -12.60 -6.48 14.02
C ILE A 87 -13.85 -7.39 14.04
N ILE A 88 -13.66 -8.70 14.20
CA ILE A 88 -14.77 -9.66 14.33
C ILE A 88 -15.65 -9.33 15.54
N GLY A 89 -15.04 -9.03 16.69
CA GLY A 89 -15.75 -8.65 17.91
C GLY A 89 -16.57 -7.37 17.73
N GLN A 90 -16.02 -6.40 17.02
CA GLN A 90 -16.70 -5.14 16.70
C GLN A 90 -17.91 -5.34 15.79
N ILE A 91 -17.79 -6.15 14.73
CA ILE A 91 -18.92 -6.50 13.86
C ILE A 91 -20.02 -7.19 14.69
N ALA A 92 -19.65 -8.14 15.55
CA ALA A 92 -20.61 -8.84 16.42
C ALA A 92 -21.31 -7.88 17.40
N LEU A 93 -20.60 -6.89 17.94
CA LEU A 93 -21.19 -5.85 18.77
C LEU A 93 -22.24 -5.05 18.00
N TYR A 94 -21.93 -4.55 16.81
CA TYR A 94 -22.88 -3.80 15.99
C TYR A 94 -24.12 -4.63 15.63
N GLN A 95 -23.93 -5.90 15.25
CA GLN A 95 -25.04 -6.83 15.02
C GLN A 95 -25.93 -7.01 16.25
N SER A 96 -25.34 -7.10 17.45
CA SER A 96 -26.12 -7.18 18.70
C SER A 96 -26.91 -5.90 18.98
N LEU A 97 -26.33 -4.72 18.73
CA LEU A 97 -26.99 -3.43 18.97
C LEU A 97 -28.18 -3.21 18.02
N LEU A 98 -28.08 -3.68 16.77
CA LEU A 98 -29.17 -3.63 15.80
C LEU A 98 -30.37 -4.53 16.15
N LEU A 99 -30.16 -5.54 17.00
CA LEU A 99 -31.25 -6.40 17.50
C LEU A 99 -31.96 -5.80 18.72
N ASP A 100 -31.35 -4.81 19.39
CA ASP A 100 -31.95 -4.15 20.56
C ASP A 100 -32.70 -2.89 20.15
N SER A 101 -34.02 -2.94 20.30
CA SER A 101 -34.93 -1.80 20.04
C SER A 101 -34.61 -0.54 20.85
N SER A 102 -33.86 -0.63 21.93
CA SER A 102 -33.41 0.53 22.71
C SER A 102 -32.50 1.47 21.90
N TYR A 103 -31.83 0.94 20.86
CA TYR A 103 -30.94 1.68 19.97
C TYR A 103 -31.58 2.10 18.66
N TYR A 104 -32.91 1.95 18.49
CA TYR A 104 -33.61 2.20 17.22
C TYR A 104 -33.27 3.56 16.57
N LEU A 105 -33.13 4.62 17.38
CA LEU A 105 -32.80 5.97 16.88
C LEU A 105 -31.36 6.11 16.35
N LEU A 106 -30.50 5.14 16.60
CA LEU A 106 -29.09 5.11 16.18
C LEU A 106 -28.81 4.00 15.15
N TRP A 107 -29.83 3.26 14.72
CA TRP A 107 -29.62 2.12 13.81
C TRP A 107 -28.91 2.51 12.52
N ASP A 108 -29.24 3.65 11.91
CA ASP A 108 -28.57 4.11 10.68
C ASP A 108 -27.06 4.32 10.89
N ILE A 109 -26.67 4.87 12.04
CA ILE A 109 -25.25 5.09 12.40
C ILE A 109 -24.56 3.75 12.68
N ILE A 110 -25.24 2.85 13.39
CA ILE A 110 -24.70 1.52 13.74
C ILE A 110 -24.50 0.68 12.47
N GLU A 111 -25.45 0.73 11.54
CA GLU A 111 -25.35 0.03 10.26
C GLU A 111 -24.17 0.57 9.43
N TYR A 112 -24.01 1.89 9.35
CA TYR A 112 -22.87 2.52 8.68
C TYR A 112 -21.52 2.06 9.27
N GLU A 113 -21.37 2.07 10.59
CA GLU A 113 -20.13 1.59 11.24
C GLU A 113 -19.90 0.09 11.05
N LYS A 114 -20.97 -0.71 11.01
CA LYS A 114 -20.88 -2.14 10.72
C LYS A 114 -20.37 -2.38 9.31
N GLU A 115 -20.92 -1.70 8.31
CA GLU A 115 -20.50 -1.84 6.91
C GLU A 115 -19.00 -1.49 6.73
N ARG A 116 -18.51 -0.45 7.41
CA ARG A 116 -17.07 -0.08 7.40
C ARG A 116 -16.20 -1.18 8.02
N ALA A 117 -16.63 -1.76 9.13
CA ALA A 117 -15.92 -2.87 9.77
C ALA A 117 -15.94 -4.16 8.91
N GLU A 118 -17.06 -4.46 8.25
CA GLU A 118 -17.20 -5.59 7.33
C GLU A 118 -16.27 -5.41 6.11
N LYS A 119 -16.24 -4.23 5.48
CA LYS A 119 -15.30 -3.93 4.39
C LYS A 119 -13.84 -4.15 4.79
N LEU A 120 -13.46 -3.75 6.01
CA LEU A 120 -12.11 -3.97 6.55
C LEU A 120 -11.80 -5.46 6.74
N GLN A 121 -12.78 -6.25 7.21
CA GLN A 121 -12.65 -7.70 7.37
C GLN A 121 -12.50 -8.43 6.03
N GLU A 122 -13.16 -7.93 4.98
CA GLU A 122 -13.21 -8.57 3.65
C GLU A 122 -11.91 -8.38 2.83
N ILE A 123 -11.05 -7.43 3.22
CA ILE A 123 -9.83 -7.07 2.47
C ILE A 123 -9.00 -8.29 2.02
N PRO A 124 -8.65 -9.27 2.89
CA PRO A 124 -7.82 -10.39 2.46
C PRO A 124 -8.45 -11.24 1.36
N ALA A 125 -9.76 -11.47 1.45
CA ALA A 125 -10.49 -12.29 0.47
C ALA A 125 -10.64 -11.54 -0.85
N ASP A 126 -11.06 -10.28 -0.79
CA ASP A 126 -11.27 -9.43 -1.95
C ASP A 126 -9.96 -9.20 -2.73
N LEU A 127 -8.87 -8.91 -2.03
CA LEU A 127 -7.55 -8.70 -2.64
C LEU A 127 -7.01 -10.00 -3.27
N LEU A 128 -7.23 -11.15 -2.62
CA LEU A 128 -6.84 -12.44 -3.17
C LEU A 128 -7.59 -12.79 -4.46
N SER A 129 -8.89 -12.47 -4.53
CA SER A 129 -9.70 -12.63 -5.75
C SER A 129 -9.41 -11.59 -6.84
N GLY A 130 -8.69 -10.50 -6.52
CA GLY A 130 -8.48 -9.36 -7.40
C GLY A 130 -9.72 -8.48 -7.57
N LEU A 131 -10.68 -8.54 -6.63
CA LEU A 131 -11.85 -7.65 -6.61
C LEU A 131 -11.46 -6.22 -6.24
N ILE A 132 -10.44 -6.08 -5.39
CA ILE A 132 -9.89 -4.80 -4.96
C ILE A 132 -8.39 -4.73 -5.26
N ASP A 133 -7.90 -3.51 -5.41
CA ASP A 133 -6.48 -3.20 -5.60
C ASP A 133 -5.88 -2.57 -4.32
N ILE A 134 -4.64 -2.07 -4.42
CA ILE A 134 -3.97 -1.42 -3.29
C ILE A 134 -4.68 -0.15 -2.83
N LYS A 135 -5.31 0.60 -3.75
CA LYS A 135 -5.96 1.87 -3.46
C LYS A 135 -7.14 1.60 -2.53
N GLU A 136 -7.94 0.59 -2.86
CA GLU A 136 -9.08 0.19 -2.05
C GLU A 136 -8.66 -0.47 -0.73
N VAL A 137 -7.54 -1.23 -0.69
CA VAL A 137 -6.95 -1.71 0.58
C VAL A 137 -6.63 -0.53 1.50
N GLN A 138 -5.93 0.48 0.98
CA GLN A 138 -5.54 1.67 1.75
C GLN A 138 -6.75 2.49 2.20
N LYS A 139 -7.76 2.62 1.33
CA LYS A 139 -9.00 3.31 1.64
C LYS A 139 -9.76 2.61 2.77
N ARG A 140 -10.00 1.30 2.68
CA ARG A 140 -10.68 0.52 3.74
C ARG A 140 -9.90 0.49 5.05
N CYS A 141 -8.55 0.46 5.00
CA CYS A 141 -7.72 0.58 6.19
C CYS A 141 -7.72 1.98 6.82
N SER A 142 -8.07 3.03 6.05
CA SER A 142 -8.21 4.39 6.56
C SER A 142 -9.65 4.74 6.93
N ASP A 143 -10.62 3.98 6.42
CA ASP A 143 -12.05 4.20 6.63
C ASP A 143 -12.68 3.11 7.51
N ASN A 144 -12.34 3.13 8.79
CA ASN A 144 -12.96 2.29 9.79
C ASN A 144 -12.82 2.92 11.18
N TYR A 145 -13.61 2.43 12.12
CA TYR A 145 -13.59 2.90 13.51
C TYR A 145 -12.21 2.82 14.18
N VAL A 146 -11.41 1.78 13.89
CA VAL A 146 -10.08 1.62 14.51
C VAL A 146 -9.16 2.76 14.08
N PHE A 147 -9.17 3.12 12.79
CA PHE A 147 -8.42 4.26 12.29
C PHE A 147 -8.90 5.58 12.89
N ASP A 148 -10.22 5.73 13.08
CA ASP A 148 -10.82 6.93 13.67
C ASP A 148 -10.45 7.09 15.15
N ASP A 149 -10.45 6.00 15.92
CA ASP A 149 -10.06 5.99 17.34
C ASP A 149 -8.57 6.30 17.53
N LEU A 150 -7.72 5.77 16.64
CA LEU A 150 -6.29 6.11 16.61
C LEU A 150 -6.06 7.59 16.26
N ASN A 151 -6.87 8.14 15.37
CA ASN A 151 -6.70 9.47 14.79
C ASN A 151 -7.86 10.41 15.15
N MET A 152 -8.16 10.49 16.45
CA MET A 152 -9.34 11.18 16.99
C MET A 152 -9.53 12.61 16.45
N GLY A 153 -10.69 12.83 15.83
CA GLY A 153 -11.12 14.12 15.31
C GLY A 153 -10.58 14.45 13.91
N SER A 154 -11.32 15.26 13.17
CA SER A 154 -11.12 15.48 11.73
C SER A 154 -9.73 15.99 11.37
N LEU A 155 -9.13 16.84 12.21
CA LEU A 155 -7.75 17.31 12.00
C LEU A 155 -6.73 16.16 12.05
N ASN A 156 -6.79 15.31 13.08
CA ASN A 156 -5.83 14.21 13.22
C ASN A 156 -6.07 13.15 12.14
N PHE A 157 -7.34 12.84 11.83
CA PHE A 157 -7.72 11.97 10.73
C PHE A 157 -7.12 12.44 9.40
N VAL A 158 -7.35 13.69 9.00
CA VAL A 158 -6.83 14.25 7.74
C VAL A 158 -5.30 14.21 7.71
N VAL A 159 -4.65 14.64 8.79
CA VAL A 159 -3.18 14.63 8.88
C VAL A 159 -2.64 13.21 8.74
N ALA A 160 -3.27 12.23 9.41
CA ALA A 160 -2.87 10.84 9.33
C ALA A 160 -3.01 10.28 7.91
N VAL A 161 -4.13 10.54 7.22
CA VAL A 161 -4.34 10.10 5.84
C VAL A 161 -3.26 10.67 4.90
N PHE A 162 -2.98 11.97 4.98
CA PHE A 162 -1.91 12.60 4.18
C PHE A 162 -0.52 12.02 4.45
N GLN A 163 -0.16 11.87 5.72
CA GLN A 163 1.17 11.39 6.10
C GLN A 163 1.37 9.90 5.85
N ASN A 164 0.34 9.09 6.07
CA ASN A 164 0.42 7.65 5.91
C ASN A 164 0.36 7.23 4.43
N ILE A 165 -0.45 7.91 3.61
CA ILE A 165 -0.69 7.52 2.22
C ILE A 165 0.20 8.31 1.24
N ILE A 166 0.30 9.63 1.37
CA ILE A 166 1.06 10.48 0.43
C ILE A 166 2.47 10.79 0.93
N ARG A 167 2.78 10.44 2.19
CA ARG A 167 4.11 10.65 2.81
C ARG A 167 4.50 12.13 2.87
N ARG A 168 3.52 13.03 3.08
CA ARG A 168 3.76 14.46 3.34
C ARG A 168 2.69 15.04 4.27
N TYR A 169 2.99 16.20 4.86
CA TYR A 169 1.97 16.99 5.57
C TYR A 169 1.08 17.75 4.56
N PRO A 170 -0.22 17.91 4.81
CA PRO A 170 -1.09 18.72 3.95
C PRO A 170 -0.67 20.20 3.99
N THR A 171 -0.83 20.92 2.88
CA THR A 171 -0.75 22.38 2.91
C THR A 171 -1.90 22.94 3.76
N MET A 172 -1.79 24.18 4.22
CA MET A 172 -2.84 24.81 5.03
C MET A 172 -4.20 24.83 4.31
N SER A 173 -4.20 25.02 2.98
CA SER A 173 -5.43 25.02 2.19
C SER A 173 -6.05 23.62 2.09
N GLU A 174 -5.21 22.59 1.85
CA GLU A 174 -5.67 21.20 1.80
C GLU A 174 -6.21 20.76 3.16
N LEU A 175 -5.51 21.10 4.24
CA LEU A 175 -5.92 20.73 5.61
C LEU A 175 -7.28 21.34 5.95
N ASN A 176 -7.46 22.64 5.74
CA ASN A 176 -8.72 23.32 6.05
C ASN A 176 -9.88 22.77 5.22
N ALA A 177 -9.68 22.61 3.90
CA ALA A 177 -10.71 22.07 3.02
C ALA A 177 -11.08 20.63 3.39
N SER A 178 -10.09 19.79 3.70
CA SER A 178 -10.31 18.40 4.08
C SER A 178 -11.05 18.28 5.42
N ILE A 179 -10.72 19.12 6.41
CA ILE A 179 -11.43 19.15 7.70
C ILE A 179 -12.90 19.56 7.49
N GLU A 180 -13.14 20.64 6.74
CA GLU A 180 -14.51 21.08 6.42
C GLU A 180 -15.30 19.95 5.76
N MET A 181 -14.69 19.22 4.83
CA MET A 181 -15.33 18.12 4.11
C MET A 181 -15.67 16.93 5.02
N VAL A 182 -14.72 16.51 5.87
CA VAL A 182 -14.92 15.42 6.84
C VAL A 182 -15.98 15.81 7.89
N ASP A 183 -16.07 17.08 8.25
CA ASP A 183 -17.09 17.61 9.17
C ASP A 183 -18.48 17.80 8.52
N GLY A 184 -18.63 17.46 7.24
CA GLY A 184 -19.92 17.53 6.52
C GLY A 184 -20.20 18.89 5.88
N THR A 185 -19.19 19.75 5.75
CA THR A 185 -19.29 21.08 5.11
C THR A 185 -18.74 21.03 3.69
N THR A 186 -19.42 21.68 2.75
CA THR A 186 -18.95 21.75 1.37
C THR A 186 -17.63 22.50 1.26
N SER A 187 -16.62 21.87 0.67
CA SER A 187 -15.32 22.47 0.38
C SER A 187 -14.75 21.97 -0.95
N ILE A 188 -13.56 22.46 -1.32
CA ILE A 188 -12.86 22.05 -2.56
C ILE A 188 -11.48 21.52 -2.22
N LEU A 189 -11.22 20.26 -2.56
CA LEU A 189 -9.92 19.60 -2.44
C LEU A 189 -9.50 19.10 -3.82
N PHE A 190 -8.23 19.32 -4.22
CA PHE A 190 -7.70 18.92 -5.53
C PHE A 190 -8.57 19.32 -6.74
N PHE A 191 -9.23 20.49 -6.64
CA PHE A 191 -10.17 21.04 -7.64
C PHE A 191 -11.50 20.29 -7.78
N GLU A 192 -11.82 19.40 -6.85
CA GLU A 192 -13.07 18.67 -6.78
C GLU A 192 -13.88 19.12 -5.56
N VAL A 193 -15.20 19.18 -5.73
CA VAL A 193 -16.13 19.59 -4.68
C VAL A 193 -16.54 18.35 -3.89
N GLY A 194 -16.50 18.43 -2.58
CA GLY A 194 -17.01 17.38 -1.69
C GLY A 194 -17.65 17.96 -0.44
N SER A 195 -18.38 17.13 0.29
CA SER A 195 -19.17 17.55 1.46
C SER A 195 -19.32 16.47 2.53
N SER A 196 -18.54 15.38 2.43
CA SER A 196 -18.59 14.27 3.36
C SER A 196 -17.21 13.62 3.51
N LYS A 197 -17.02 12.81 4.55
CA LYS A 197 -15.82 11.99 4.72
C LYS A 197 -15.59 11.05 3.54
N ASP A 198 -16.67 10.48 2.98
CA ASP A 198 -16.60 9.61 1.81
C ASP A 198 -16.11 10.39 0.58
N ASP A 199 -16.66 11.59 0.35
CA ASP A 199 -16.18 12.49 -0.73
C ASP A 199 -14.69 12.83 -0.55
N PHE A 200 -14.27 13.11 0.70
CA PHE A 200 -12.85 13.40 1.00
C PHE A 200 -11.95 12.23 0.59
N LEU A 201 -12.32 11.00 0.99
CA LEU A 201 -11.54 9.81 0.65
C LEU A 201 -11.52 9.57 -0.85
N ASP A 202 -12.66 9.68 -1.54
CA ASP A 202 -12.74 9.52 -2.99
C ASP A 202 -11.83 10.51 -3.72
N ILE A 203 -11.99 11.82 -3.44
CA ILE A 203 -11.18 12.89 -4.04
C ILE A 203 -9.69 12.69 -3.73
N PHE A 204 -9.36 12.28 -2.50
CA PHE A 204 -7.98 12.09 -2.07
C PHE A 204 -7.31 10.92 -2.82
N PHE A 205 -7.95 9.75 -2.88
CA PHE A 205 -7.39 8.55 -3.49
C PHE A 205 -7.37 8.58 -5.02
N ASP A 206 -8.14 9.47 -5.66
CA ASP A 206 -8.12 9.69 -7.11
C ASP A 206 -7.22 10.87 -7.54
N SER A 207 -6.65 11.60 -6.58
CA SER A 207 -5.76 12.72 -6.83
C SER A 207 -4.44 12.30 -7.51
N SER A 208 -3.80 13.23 -8.23
CA SER A 208 -2.46 12.99 -8.77
C SER A 208 -1.42 12.82 -7.66
N ASP A 209 -1.63 13.50 -6.53
CA ASP A 209 -0.80 13.42 -5.34
C ASP A 209 -0.80 12.02 -4.72
N TYR A 210 -1.91 11.28 -4.80
CA TYR A 210 -1.96 9.87 -4.39
C TYR A 210 -0.92 9.03 -5.14
N TYR A 211 -0.87 9.14 -6.47
CA TYR A 211 0.06 8.40 -7.31
C TYR A 211 1.53 8.76 -7.01
N GLU A 212 1.84 10.05 -6.82
CA GLU A 212 3.18 10.47 -6.39
C GLU A 212 3.53 9.95 -4.99
N GLY A 213 2.54 9.93 -4.09
CA GLY A 213 2.63 9.36 -2.75
C GLY A 213 3.04 7.90 -2.75
N GLN A 214 2.41 7.08 -3.60
CA GLN A 214 2.72 5.65 -3.72
C GLN A 214 4.14 5.41 -4.27
N VAL A 215 4.57 6.23 -5.23
CA VAL A 215 5.97 6.19 -5.72
C VAL A 215 6.92 6.51 -4.58
N ARG A 216 6.66 7.59 -3.83
CA ARG A 216 7.47 7.97 -2.66
C ARG A 216 7.55 6.84 -1.64
N ASP A 217 6.42 6.22 -1.29
CA ASP A 217 6.37 5.12 -0.33
C ASP A 217 7.29 3.97 -0.73
N LEU A 218 7.20 3.51 -1.97
CA LEU A 218 7.99 2.37 -2.45
C LEU A 218 9.48 2.68 -2.51
N TYR A 219 9.86 3.90 -2.90
CA TYR A 219 11.27 4.34 -2.87
C TYR A 219 11.82 4.37 -1.44
N LEU A 220 11.08 4.96 -0.51
CA LEU A 220 11.47 4.99 0.90
C LEU A 220 11.55 3.58 1.50
N ARG A 221 10.62 2.69 1.14
CA ARG A 221 10.53 1.33 1.67
C ARG A 221 11.63 0.42 1.14
N TYR A 222 11.96 0.49 -0.15
CA TYR A 222 12.84 -0.50 -0.81
C TYR A 222 14.23 0.03 -1.15
N LEU A 223 14.38 1.34 -1.38
CA LEU A 223 15.66 1.99 -1.69
C LEU A 223 16.17 2.88 -0.54
N LEU A 224 15.36 3.12 0.50
CA LEU A 224 15.72 3.92 1.67
C LEU A 224 16.10 5.37 1.34
N ARG A 225 15.51 5.93 0.27
CA ARG A 225 15.69 7.33 -0.15
C ARG A 225 14.45 7.87 -0.84
N GLU A 226 14.38 9.19 -1.00
CA GLU A 226 13.40 9.83 -1.89
C GLU A 226 13.75 9.57 -3.37
N PRO A 227 12.73 9.45 -4.25
CA PRO A 227 12.95 9.51 -5.69
C PRO A 227 13.41 10.92 -6.10
N ASN A 228 14.27 11.00 -7.10
CA ASN A 228 14.57 12.28 -7.74
C ASN A 228 13.40 12.75 -8.62
N THR A 229 13.45 13.99 -9.11
CA THR A 229 12.34 14.58 -9.90
C THR A 229 11.99 13.79 -11.15
N VAL A 230 12.98 13.18 -11.83
CA VAL A 230 12.76 12.39 -13.05
C VAL A 230 12.13 11.04 -12.71
N GLU A 231 12.64 10.37 -11.68
CA GLU A 231 12.10 9.11 -11.16
C GLU A 231 10.64 9.29 -10.71
N MET A 232 10.37 10.33 -9.92
CA MET A 232 9.04 10.63 -9.41
C MET A 232 8.06 10.84 -10.56
N SER A 233 8.39 11.74 -11.50
CA SER A 233 7.50 12.09 -12.61
C SER A 233 7.24 10.91 -13.54
N ALA A 234 8.28 10.15 -13.91
CA ALA A 234 8.12 9.02 -14.82
C ALA A 234 7.30 7.89 -14.18
N ALA A 235 7.57 7.56 -12.91
CA ALA A 235 6.87 6.50 -12.19
C ALA A 235 5.42 6.87 -11.88
N SER A 236 5.14 8.11 -11.46
CA SER A 236 3.78 8.55 -11.14
C SER A 236 2.89 8.58 -12.38
N ILE A 237 3.40 9.07 -13.52
CA ILE A 237 2.66 9.04 -14.80
C ILE A 237 2.39 7.60 -15.23
N LYS A 238 3.40 6.72 -15.14
CA LYS A 238 3.24 5.31 -15.51
C LYS A 238 2.16 4.65 -14.64
N TYR A 239 2.23 4.83 -13.32
CA TYR A 239 1.29 4.24 -12.38
C TYR A 239 -0.12 4.81 -12.57
N LYS A 240 -0.26 6.13 -12.71
CA LYS A 240 -1.55 6.78 -12.95
C LYS A 240 -2.26 6.29 -14.22
N ASN A 241 -1.51 5.94 -15.26
CA ASN A 241 -2.09 5.47 -16.52
C ASN A 241 -2.44 3.98 -16.50
N SER A 242 -1.90 3.19 -15.57
CA SER A 242 -2.10 1.74 -15.54
C SER A 242 -2.87 1.22 -14.32
N ASP A 243 -2.93 2.01 -13.24
CA ASP A 243 -3.36 1.59 -11.90
C ASP A 243 -2.69 0.28 -11.43
N ASP A 244 -1.51 -0.04 -11.99
CA ASP A 244 -0.79 -1.29 -11.72
C ASP A 244 0.30 -1.07 -10.67
N TYR A 245 -0.12 -1.17 -9.41
CA TYR A 245 0.79 -1.06 -8.27
C TYR A 245 1.83 -2.19 -8.23
N LYS A 246 1.44 -3.40 -8.65
CA LYS A 246 2.36 -4.55 -8.72
C LYS A 246 3.49 -4.23 -9.68
N GLN A 247 3.19 -3.64 -10.83
CA GLN A 247 4.21 -3.25 -11.79
C GLN A 247 5.09 -2.12 -11.26
N LEU A 248 4.53 -1.09 -10.61
CA LEU A 248 5.32 -0.03 -9.97
C LEU A 248 6.30 -0.61 -8.93
N HIS A 249 5.83 -1.54 -8.10
CA HIS A 249 6.66 -2.23 -7.11
C HIS A 249 7.78 -3.03 -7.81
N LYS A 250 7.46 -3.83 -8.83
CA LYS A 250 8.47 -4.59 -9.60
C LYS A 250 9.51 -3.68 -10.26
N ASP A 251 9.11 -2.53 -10.82
CA ASP A 251 10.03 -1.59 -11.47
C ASP A 251 11.15 -1.12 -10.52
N ILE A 252 10.84 -0.96 -9.22
CA ILE A 252 11.81 -0.59 -8.19
C ILE A 252 12.71 -1.76 -7.82
N LEU A 253 12.17 -2.97 -7.69
CA LEU A 253 12.94 -4.17 -7.33
C LEU A 253 13.85 -4.69 -8.45
N ILE A 254 13.67 -4.22 -9.70
CA ILE A 254 14.55 -4.55 -10.83
C ILE A 254 15.85 -3.73 -10.77
N LEU A 255 15.88 -2.59 -10.08
CA LEU A 255 17.02 -1.67 -10.09
C LEU A 255 18.29 -2.30 -9.48
N ASP A 256 19.44 -1.94 -10.07
CA ASP A 256 20.76 -2.28 -9.54
C ASP A 256 20.93 -1.79 -8.09
N GLU A 257 20.42 -0.60 -7.79
CA GLU A 257 20.41 -0.04 -6.44
C GLU A 257 19.71 -0.94 -5.42
N TYR A 258 18.57 -1.54 -5.78
CA TYR A 258 17.88 -2.46 -4.88
C TYR A 258 18.68 -3.75 -4.67
N MET A 259 19.34 -4.23 -5.73
CA MET A 259 20.24 -5.39 -5.68
C MET A 259 21.54 -5.10 -4.89
N GLY A 260 21.89 -3.84 -4.71
CA GLY A 260 23.07 -3.40 -3.96
C GLY A 260 24.35 -3.41 -4.79
N ILE A 261 24.25 -3.12 -6.09
CA ILE A 261 25.38 -3.06 -7.03
C ILE A 261 25.47 -1.71 -7.75
#